data_AF-A0A2P2DVG2-F1
#
_entry.id   AF-A0A2P2DVG2-F1
#
_cell.length_a   1.000
_cell.length_b   1.000
_cell.length_c   1.000
_cell.angle_alpha   90.00
_cell.angle_beta   90.00
_cell.angle_gamma   90.00
#
_symmetry.space_group_name_H-M   'P 1'
#
loop_
_entity.id
_entity.type
_entity.pdbx_description
1 polymer ?
#
loop_
_entity_poly.entity_id
_entity_poly.type
_entity_poly.pdbx_seq_one_letter_code
_entity_poly.pdbx_strand_id
1 'polypeptide(L)'
;MIIGGEEIKVLDNMTGEDITPKILGQTFLKVSLGQRNEDFSNFMLTSLIRETGRDISGLFERLVLGGIGANYLTRDRLEKIITSMVDLGELKEVDFSNYREDLLRKMASRASEKKEQIQKDLEKFSQSLQEKDTSTLGDLSEKLKEVAEKLKEN
;
A
#
# COMPACT_ATOMS: atom_id res chain seq x y z
N MET A 1 -4.23 21.64 -2.58
CA MET A 1 -4.56 20.76 -1.43
C MET A 1 -5.87 21.26 -0.85
N ILE A 2 -6.83 20.41 -0.48
CA ILE A 2 -8.12 20.88 0.05
C ILE A 2 -8.19 20.59 1.55
N ILE A 3 -8.43 21.61 2.37
CA ILE A 3 -8.64 21.49 3.82
C ILE A 3 -9.95 22.20 4.17
N GLY A 4 -10.90 21.48 4.76
CA GLY A 4 -12.19 22.06 5.17
C GLY A 4 -13.05 22.58 4.02
N GLY A 5 -12.83 22.11 2.79
CA GLY A 5 -13.50 22.59 1.58
C GLY A 5 -12.83 23.78 0.90
N GLU A 6 -11.72 24.28 1.45
CA GLU A 6 -10.96 25.39 0.87
C GLU A 6 -9.71 24.91 0.15
N GLU A 7 -9.44 25.48 -1.03
CA GLU A 7 -8.21 25.22 -1.79
C GLU A 7 -7.03 25.97 -1.17
N ILE A 8 -6.09 25.21 -0.62
CA ILE A 8 -4.84 25.70 -0.05
C ILE A 8 -3.69 25.39 -1.01
N LYS A 9 -2.88 26.43 -1.24
CA LYS A 9 -1.66 26.39 -2.04
C LYS A 9 -0.44 26.64 -1.16
N VAL A 10 0.67 26.00 -1.50
CA VAL A 10 1.98 26.25 -0.94
C VAL A 10 2.78 27.01 -1.99
N LEU A 11 3.15 28.25 -1.68
CA LEU A 11 3.91 29.11 -2.59
C LEU A 11 5.38 29.16 -2.14
N ASP A 12 6.28 29.13 -3.11
CA ASP A 12 7.69 29.45 -2.87
C ASP A 12 7.81 30.95 -2.57
N ASN A 13 8.44 31.30 -1.44
CA ASN A 13 8.52 32.68 -0.98
C ASN A 13 9.46 33.55 -1.83
N MET A 14 10.41 32.94 -2.56
CA MET A 14 11.36 33.66 -3.39
C MET A 14 10.84 33.86 -4.81
N THR A 15 10.15 32.87 -5.38
CA THR A 15 9.70 32.89 -6.78
C THR A 15 8.21 33.15 -6.94
N GLY A 16 7.41 32.97 -5.88
CA GLY A 16 5.95 33.01 -5.95
C GLY A 16 5.33 31.81 -6.66
N GLU A 17 6.13 30.80 -7.01
CA GLU A 17 5.68 29.62 -7.74
C GLU A 17 4.83 28.70 -6.85
N ASP A 18 3.78 28.11 -7.43
CA ASP A 18 2.99 27.10 -6.74
C ASP A 18 3.76 25.78 -6.64
N ILE A 19 4.27 25.48 -5.45
CA ILE A 19 5.01 24.27 -5.14
C ILE A 19 4.13 23.20 -4.45
N THR A 20 2.81 23.40 -4.41
CA THR A 20 1.86 22.44 -3.80
C THR A 20 2.05 21.01 -4.33
N PRO A 21 2.17 20.78 -5.67
CA PRO A 21 2.37 19.43 -6.20
C PRO A 21 3.68 18.79 -5.72
N LYS A 22 4.75 19.59 -5.60
CA LYS A 22 6.09 19.16 -5.16
C LYS A 22 6.06 18.73 -3.69
N ILE A 23 5.43 19.52 -2.82
CA ILE A 23 5.32 19.21 -1.39
C ILE A 23 4.41 18.00 -1.14
N LEU A 24 3.29 17.88 -1.85
CA LEU A 24 2.41 16.71 -1.77
C LEU A 24 3.14 15.45 -2.23
N GLY A 25 3.86 15.52 -3.35
CA GLY A 25 4.70 14.43 -3.85
C GLY A 25 5.75 14.00 -2.82
N GLN A 26 6.53 14.94 -2.28
CA GLN A 26 7.55 14.63 -1.26
C GLN A 26 6.95 14.08 0.03
N THR A 27 5.82 14.59 0.48
CA THR A 27 5.13 14.12 1.69
C THR A 27 4.58 12.72 1.49
N PHE A 28 3.94 12.46 0.35
CA PHE A 28 3.48 11.14 -0.03
C PHE A 28 4.65 10.15 -0.08
N LEU A 29 5.77 10.51 -0.70
CA LEU A 29 6.95 9.64 -0.76
C LEU A 29 7.53 9.38 0.64
N LYS A 30 7.66 10.39 1.50
CA LYS A 30 8.16 10.22 2.86
C LYS A 30 7.24 9.33 3.71
N VAL A 31 5.93 9.55 3.64
CA VAL A 31 4.92 8.86 4.46
C VAL A 31 4.65 7.45 3.95
N SER A 32 4.57 7.25 2.64
CA SER A 32 4.19 5.97 2.04
C SER A 32 5.37 5.01 1.88
N LEU A 33 6.62 5.50 1.85
CA LEU A 33 7.75 4.64 1.50
C LEU A 33 8.67 4.28 2.64
N GLY A 34 8.93 5.16 3.62
CA GLY A 34 9.89 4.87 4.71
C GLY A 34 11.32 4.44 4.27
N GLN A 35 11.58 4.20 2.99
CA GLN A 35 12.78 3.58 2.44
C GLN A 35 13.02 4.04 0.99
N ARG A 36 14.14 4.75 0.84
CA ARG A 36 15.12 4.87 -0.26
C ARG A 36 14.90 4.04 -1.56
N ASN A 37 13.77 4.14 -2.25
CA ASN A 37 13.65 3.58 -3.61
C ASN A 37 13.24 4.69 -4.60
N GLU A 38 14.24 5.20 -5.33
CA GLU A 38 14.07 6.24 -6.36
C GLU A 38 13.21 5.77 -7.53
N ASP A 39 13.31 4.51 -7.94
CA ASP A 39 12.52 3.96 -9.04
C ASP A 39 11.03 3.95 -8.72
N PHE A 40 10.68 3.55 -7.50
CA PHE A 40 9.31 3.61 -7.04
C PHE A 40 8.81 5.06 -6.91
N SER A 41 9.67 5.97 -6.45
CA SER A 41 9.33 7.39 -6.34
C SER A 41 9.03 8.01 -7.70
N ASN A 42 9.86 7.70 -8.70
CA ASN A 42 9.65 8.10 -10.10
C ASN A 42 8.40 7.47 -10.70
N PHE A 43 8.13 6.19 -10.41
CA PHE A 43 6.90 5.53 -10.83
C PHE A 43 5.66 6.22 -10.26
N MET A 44 5.65 6.57 -8.97
CA MET A 44 4.54 7.26 -8.33
C MET A 44 4.30 8.66 -8.89
N LEU A 45 5.37 9.46 -9.03
CA LEU A 45 5.28 10.79 -9.62
C LEU A 45 4.78 10.72 -11.07
N THR A 46 5.33 9.81 -11.87
CA THR A 46 4.89 9.60 -13.26
C THR A 46 3.44 9.15 -13.33
N SER A 47 3.00 8.29 -12.40
CA SER A 47 1.62 7.81 -12.33
C SER A 47 0.65 8.92 -11.95
N LEU A 48 1.02 9.78 -11.01
CA LEU A 48 0.23 10.95 -10.61
C LEU A 48 0.15 11.98 -11.75
N ILE A 49 1.25 12.25 -12.45
CA ILE A 49 1.30 13.17 -13.59
C ILE A 49 0.48 12.65 -14.79
N ARG A 50 0.45 11.33 -15.00
CA ARG A 50 -0.39 10.72 -16.06
C ARG A 50 -1.87 10.81 -15.75
N GLU A 51 -2.23 10.71 -14.47
CA GLU A 51 -3.62 10.73 -14.03
C GLU A 51 -4.12 12.13 -13.68
N THR A 52 -3.26 13.15 -13.57
CA THR A 52 -3.70 14.55 -13.45
C THR A 52 -4.57 14.95 -14.64
N GLY A 53 -5.86 15.19 -14.37
CA GLY A 53 -6.89 15.52 -15.36
C GLY A 53 -7.76 14.34 -15.81
N ARG A 54 -7.63 13.15 -15.20
CA ARG A 54 -8.48 11.97 -15.41
C ARG A 54 -8.96 11.39 -14.07
N ASP A 55 -9.90 10.46 -14.15
CA ASP A 55 -10.37 9.63 -13.03
C ASP A 55 -9.19 8.91 -12.34
N ILE A 56 -8.94 9.23 -11.06
CA ILE A 56 -7.83 8.67 -10.27
C ILE A 56 -8.12 7.29 -9.68
N SER A 57 -9.34 6.76 -9.85
CA SER A 57 -9.77 5.46 -9.30
C SER A 57 -8.93 4.31 -9.81
N GLY A 58 -8.50 4.37 -11.07
CA GLY A 58 -7.59 3.38 -11.64
C GLY A 58 -6.21 3.41 -10.98
N LEU A 59 -5.71 4.58 -10.61
CA LEU A 59 -4.45 4.71 -9.87
C LEU A 59 -4.60 4.15 -8.46
N PHE A 60 -5.65 4.56 -7.74
CA PHE A 60 -5.93 4.07 -6.40
C PHE A 60 -6.02 2.54 -6.36
N GLU A 61 -6.81 1.93 -7.27
CA GLU A 61 -6.93 0.49 -7.38
C GLU A 61 -5.57 -0.20 -7.55
N ARG A 62 -4.71 0.30 -8.46
CA ARG A 62 -3.37 -0.28 -8.70
C ARG A 62 -2.50 -0.23 -7.45
N LEU A 63 -2.55 0.86 -6.68
CA LEU A 63 -1.78 1.01 -5.44
C LEU A 63 -2.24 0.04 -4.37
N VAL A 64 -3.55 -0.03 -4.13
CA VAL A 64 -4.16 -0.92 -3.14
C VAL A 64 -3.86 -2.38 -3.49
N LEU A 65 -4.09 -2.79 -4.73
CA LEU A 65 -3.81 -4.15 -5.17
C LEU A 65 -2.32 -4.46 -5.12
N GLY A 66 -1.46 -3.48 -5.42
CA GLY A 66 0.00 -3.56 -5.28
C GLY A 66 0.47 -3.73 -3.83
N GLY A 67 -0.42 -3.59 -2.84
CA GLY A 67 -0.10 -3.73 -1.42
C GLY A 67 0.40 -2.44 -0.78
N ILE A 68 0.42 -1.32 -1.51
CA ILE A 68 0.86 -0.02 -1.01
C ILE A 68 -0.27 0.54 -0.15
N GLY A 69 -0.01 0.74 1.15
CA GLY A 69 -1.01 1.22 2.10
C GLY A 69 -2.09 0.19 2.47
N ALA A 70 -2.01 -1.06 1.99
CA ALA A 70 -3.00 -2.10 2.26
C ALA A 70 -3.15 -2.39 3.77
N ASN A 71 -2.06 -2.31 4.55
CA ASN A 71 -2.10 -2.50 6.01
C ASN A 71 -2.86 -1.37 6.75
N TYR A 72 -3.05 -0.22 6.11
CA TYR A 72 -3.77 0.93 6.65
C TYR A 72 -5.23 0.99 6.18
N LEU A 73 -5.62 0.12 5.24
CA LEU A 73 -6.95 0.10 4.63
C LEU A 73 -7.86 -0.89 5.37
N THR A 74 -8.59 -0.36 6.36
CA THR A 74 -9.79 -1.02 6.91
C THR A 74 -10.98 -0.80 6.00
N ARG A 75 -12.05 -1.60 6.16
CA ARG A 75 -13.31 -1.43 5.41
C ARG A 75 -13.86 -0.01 5.51
N ASP A 76 -13.94 0.53 6.72
CA ASP A 76 -14.46 1.89 6.97
C ASP A 76 -13.57 2.97 6.36
N ARG A 77 -12.24 2.79 6.37
CA ARG A 77 -11.31 3.73 5.74
C ARG A 77 -11.42 3.67 4.23
N LEU A 78 -11.54 2.47 3.67
CA LEU A 78 -11.76 2.29 2.23
C LEU A 78 -13.06 2.97 1.80
N GLU A 79 -14.15 2.78 2.55
CA GLU A 79 -15.44 3.42 2.26
C GLU A 79 -15.32 4.94 2.28
N LYS A 80 -14.67 5.53 3.30
CA LYS A 80 -14.42 6.98 3.37
C LYS A 80 -13.60 7.50 2.19
N ILE A 81 -12.57 6.76 1.76
CA ILE A 81 -11.74 7.14 0.61
C ILE A 81 -12.57 7.15 -0.66
N ILE A 82 -13.32 6.07 -0.94
CA ILE A 82 -14.14 5.96 -2.14
C ILE A 82 -15.26 7.02 -2.13
N THR A 83 -15.88 7.32 -0.97
CA THR A 83 -16.87 8.39 -0.87
C THR A 83 -16.24 9.74 -1.18
N SER A 84 -15.05 10.01 -0.66
CA SER A 84 -14.32 11.25 -0.96
C SER A 84 -14.01 11.38 -2.45
N MET A 85 -13.70 10.28 -3.14
CA MET A 85 -13.48 10.28 -4.58
C MET A 85 -14.77 10.60 -5.36
N VAL A 86 -15.94 10.17 -4.87
CA VAL A 86 -17.22 10.58 -5.47
C VAL A 86 -17.47 12.06 -5.24
N ASP A 87 -17.26 12.55 -4.03
CA ASP A 87 -17.46 13.96 -3.66
C ASP A 87 -16.56 14.91 -4.48
N LEU A 88 -15.35 14.46 -4.79
CA LEU A 88 -14.38 15.19 -5.62
C LEU A 88 -14.66 15.06 -7.13
N GLY A 89 -15.67 14.28 -7.53
CA GLY A 89 -15.99 14.02 -8.93
C GLY A 89 -14.98 13.11 -9.64
N GLU A 90 -14.09 12.46 -8.88
CA GLU A 90 -13.09 11.53 -9.38
C GLU A 90 -13.70 10.17 -9.70
N LEU A 91 -14.77 9.77 -8.99
CA LEU A 91 -15.57 8.58 -9.26
C LEU A 91 -17.04 8.97 -9.46
N LYS A 92 -17.73 8.38 -10.42
CA LYS A 92 -19.17 8.62 -10.57
C LYS A 92 -19.95 7.90 -9.48
N GLU A 93 -20.99 8.54 -8.96
CA GLU A 93 -21.84 8.00 -7.90
C GLU A 93 -22.49 6.66 -8.29
N VAL A 94 -22.88 6.51 -9.56
CA VAL A 94 -23.44 5.25 -10.12
C VAL A 94 -22.44 4.09 -10.06
N ASP A 95 -21.14 4.39 -10.11
CA ASP A 95 -20.07 3.40 -10.12
C ASP A 95 -19.58 3.05 -8.70
N PHE A 96 -20.00 3.80 -7.67
CA PHE A 96 -19.54 3.66 -6.28
C PHE A 96 -19.68 2.23 -5.73
N SER A 97 -20.90 1.67 -5.78
CA SER A 97 -21.17 0.36 -5.17
C SER A 97 -20.42 -0.76 -5.88
N ASN A 98 -20.40 -0.70 -7.22
CA ASN A 98 -19.72 -1.70 -8.06
C ASN A 98 -18.20 -1.63 -7.87
N TYR A 99 -17.64 -0.42 -7.86
CA TYR A 99 -16.21 -0.20 -7.65
C TYR A 99 -15.75 -0.71 -6.28
N ARG A 100 -16.51 -0.40 -5.22
CA ARG A 100 -16.20 -0.87 -3.86
C ARG A 100 -16.20 -2.39 -3.77
N GLU A 101 -17.25 -3.03 -4.28
CA GLU A 101 -17.37 -4.49 -4.22
C GLU A 101 -16.31 -5.20 -5.06
N ASP A 102 -16.01 -4.69 -6.25
CA ASP A 102 -14.98 -5.25 -7.12
C ASP A 102 -13.59 -5.11 -6.48
N LEU A 103 -13.27 -3.96 -5.88
CA LEU A 103 -12.01 -3.74 -5.19
C LEU A 103 -11.86 -4.67 -3.97
N LEU A 104 -12.90 -4.81 -3.14
CA LEU A 104 -12.90 -5.75 -2.01
C LEU A 104 -12.72 -7.20 -2.48
N ARG A 105 -13.39 -7.60 -3.56
CA ARG A 105 -13.25 -8.94 -4.13
C ARG A 105 -11.83 -9.20 -4.64
N LYS A 106 -11.24 -8.25 -5.36
CA LYS A 106 -9.87 -8.35 -5.88
C LYS A 106 -8.83 -8.42 -4.75
N MET A 107 -9.03 -7.63 -3.69
CA MET A 107 -8.18 -7.69 -2.48
C MET A 107 -8.27 -9.06 -1.80
N ALA A 108 -9.48 -9.61 -1.64
CA ALA A 108 -9.69 -10.93 -1.05
C ALA A 108 -9.05 -12.05 -1.89
N SER A 109 -9.20 -12.00 -3.22
CA SER A 109 -8.55 -12.97 -4.14
C SER A 109 -7.03 -12.94 -4.00
N ARG A 110 -6.42 -11.75 -4.03
CA ARG A 110 -4.97 -11.61 -3.87
C ARG A 110 -4.47 -12.07 -2.50
N ALA A 111 -5.23 -11.84 -1.44
CA ALA A 111 -4.89 -12.33 -0.11
C ALA A 111 -4.92 -13.87 -0.06
N SER A 112 -5.90 -14.50 -0.71
CA SER A 112 -6.00 -15.96 -0.83
C SER A 112 -4.86 -16.54 -1.64
N GLU A 113 -4.55 -15.96 -2.81
CA GLU A 113 -3.44 -16.39 -3.68
C GLU A 113 -2.09 -16.28 -2.95
N LYS A 114 -1.85 -15.15 -2.26
CA LYS A 114 -0.64 -14.99 -1.44
C LYS A 114 -0.55 -16.01 -0.32
N LYS A 115 -1.67 -16.33 0.35
CA LYS A 115 -1.69 -17.35 1.41
C LYS A 115 -1.35 -18.73 0.87
N GLU A 116 -1.92 -19.11 -0.26
CA GLU A 116 -1.64 -20.40 -0.90
C GLU A 116 -0.18 -20.51 -1.38
N GLN A 117 0.37 -19.41 -1.91
CA GLN A 117 1.76 -19.36 -2.33
C GLN A 117 2.75 -19.42 -1.15
N ILE A 118 2.47 -18.70 -0.06
CA ILE A 118 3.24 -18.80 1.18
C ILE A 118 3.21 -20.23 1.72
N GLN A 119 2.05 -20.90 1.68
CA GLN A 119 1.93 -22.28 2.14
C GLN A 119 2.78 -23.25 1.28
N LYS A 120 2.73 -23.10 -0.04
CA LYS A 120 3.57 -23.87 -0.98
C LYS A 120 5.07 -23.60 -0.78
N ASP A 121 5.46 -22.36 -0.53
CA ASP A 121 6.86 -22.00 -0.28
C ASP A 121 7.34 -22.53 1.07
N LEU A 122 6.48 -22.53 2.10
CA LEU A 122 6.77 -23.12 3.41
C LEU A 122 6.88 -24.65 3.34
N GLU A 123 6.03 -25.31 2.55
CA GLU A 123 6.12 -26.76 2.29
C GLU A 123 7.41 -27.12 1.56
N LYS A 124 7.78 -26.37 0.52
CA LYS A 124 9.07 -26.55 -0.18
C LYS A 124 10.26 -26.31 0.74
N PHE A 125 10.19 -25.29 1.59
CA PHE A 125 11.23 -24.99 2.57
C PHE A 125 11.36 -26.12 3.60
N SER A 126 10.23 -26.62 4.12
CA SER A 126 10.19 -27.76 5.04
C SER A 126 10.72 -29.05 4.42
N GLN A 127 10.41 -29.32 3.14
CA GLN A 127 10.97 -30.46 2.41
C GLN A 127 12.48 -30.31 2.24
N SER A 128 12.96 -29.10 1.91
CA SER A 128 14.40 -28.83 1.76
C SER A 128 15.18 -28.94 3.08
N LEU A 129 14.52 -28.73 4.23
CA LEU A 129 15.07 -28.93 5.57
C LEU A 129 15.06 -30.40 5.99
N GLN A 130 14.10 -31.21 5.53
CA GLN A 130 14.11 -32.65 5.78
C GLN A 130 15.17 -33.38 4.95
N GLU A 131 15.50 -32.87 3.76
CA GLU A 131 16.56 -33.42 2.89
C GLU A 131 17.98 -33.02 3.33
N LYS A 132 18.15 -31.91 4.07
CA LYS A 132 19.43 -31.48 4.65
C LYS A 132 19.51 -31.84 6.15
N ASP A 133 19.98 -33.05 6.43
CA ASP A 133 20.52 -33.54 7.71
C ASP A 133 19.83 -33.10 9.02
N THR A 134 19.24 -34.09 9.68
CA THR A 134 18.60 -34.11 11.00
C THR A 134 19.51 -33.73 12.19
N SER A 135 20.74 -33.25 11.95
CA SER A 135 21.69 -32.83 12.98
C SER A 135 21.63 -31.33 13.33
N THR A 136 21.02 -30.48 12.50
CA THR A 136 20.99 -29.01 12.69
C THR A 136 19.64 -28.44 13.15
N LEU A 137 18.58 -29.27 13.17
CA LEU A 137 17.21 -28.86 13.58
C LEU A 137 17.07 -28.60 15.09
N GLY A 138 17.88 -29.25 15.93
CA GLY A 138 17.87 -29.02 17.38
C GLY A 138 18.29 -27.58 17.73
N ASP A 139 19.33 -27.10 17.08
CA ASP A 139 19.94 -25.78 17.28
C ASP A 139 19.05 -24.64 16.76
N LEU A 140 18.25 -24.92 15.71
CA LEU A 140 17.32 -23.95 15.13
C LEU A 140 16.03 -23.81 15.97
N SER A 141 15.56 -24.90 16.58
CA SER A 141 14.42 -24.91 17.50
C SER A 141 14.69 -24.10 18.77
N GLU A 142 15.91 -24.19 19.31
CA GLU A 142 16.36 -23.39 20.45
C GLU A 142 16.43 -21.90 20.11
N LYS A 143 16.99 -21.54 18.95
CA LYS A 143 17.06 -20.13 18.50
C LYS A 143 15.68 -19.53 18.21
N LEU A 144 14.73 -20.31 17.70
CA LEU A 144 13.35 -19.86 17.51
C LEU A 144 12.62 -19.61 18.84
N LYS A 145 12.86 -20.43 19.87
CA LYS A 145 12.33 -20.19 21.21
C LYS A 145 12.92 -18.92 21.83
N GLU A 146 14.24 -18.71 21.69
CA GLU A 146 14.91 -17.53 22.24
C GLU A 146 14.40 -16.22 21.60
N VAL A 147 14.14 -16.23 20.29
CA VAL A 147 13.54 -15.09 19.58
C VAL A 147 12.08 -14.88 19.99
N ALA A 148 11.32 -15.95 20.21
CA ALA A 148 9.93 -15.86 20.67
C ALA A 148 9.80 -15.34 22.11
N GLU A 149 10.78 -15.61 22.99
CA GLU A 149 10.82 -15.04 24.33
C GLU A 149 11.19 -13.56 24.31
N LYS A 150 12.18 -13.15 23.49
CA LYS A 150 12.54 -11.73 23.33
C LYS A 150 11.42 -10.87 22.72
N LEU A 151 10.48 -11.47 22.00
CA LEU A 151 9.29 -10.81 21.46
C LEU A 151 8.14 -10.68 22.48
N LYS A 152 8.21 -11.34 23.65
CA LYS A 152 7.23 -11.18 24.74
C LYS A 152 7.64 -10.14 25.77
N GLU A 153 8.89 -9.71 25.78
CA GLU A 153 9.42 -8.68 26.70
C GLU A 153 9.45 -7.26 26.12
N ASN A 154 8.95 -7.06 24.89
CA ASN A 154 8.62 -5.74 24.31
C ASN A 154 7.13 -5.64 24.01
#